data_AF-A0A7K4DRE7-F1
#
_entry.id   AF-A0A7K4DRE7-F1
#
_cell.length_a   1.000
_cell.length_b   1.000
_cell.length_c   1.000
_cell.angle_alpha   90.00
_cell.angle_beta   90.00
_cell.angle_gamma   90.00
#
_symmetry.space_group_name_H-M   'P 1'
#
loop_
_entity.id
_entity.type
_entity.pdbx_description
1 polymer ?
#
loop_
_entity_poly.entity_id
_entity_poly.type
_entity_poly.pdbx_seq_one_letter_code
_entity_poly.pdbx_strand_id
1 'polypeptide(L)'
;GKVLGVDLSYVEEIPGAHIIRENIEDEHVVDEIMSYFGRKVNAVVCDLSPQVSGNWTVDHAKQISLNYSCTKIMDNVLTHKGNAVFKVFDGEFSMEFKDYVKKKFSRISVTKPKASRKQSSELYYVCLGFTG
;
A
#
# COMPACT_ATOMS: atom_id res chain seq x y z
N GLY A 1 -18.40 6.94 -5.97
CA GLY A 1 -17.36 5.93 -6.28
C GLY A 1 -17.53 4.75 -5.35
N LYS A 2 -16.77 3.67 -5.53
CA LYS A 2 -16.69 2.56 -4.56
C LYS A 2 -15.34 2.63 -3.84
N VAL A 3 -15.31 2.24 -2.56
CA VAL A 3 -14.09 2.16 -1.75
C VAL A 3 -14.13 0.85 -0.97
N LEU A 4 -13.00 0.15 -0.93
CA LEU A 4 -12.81 -1.06 -0.14
C LEU A 4 -11.53 -0.93 0.68
N GLY A 5 -11.61 -1.24 1.97
CA GLY A 5 -10.47 -1.34 2.89
C GLY A 5 -10.23 -2.79 3.30
N VAL A 6 -8.96 -3.14 3.50
CA VAL A 6 -8.53 -4.46 3.97
C VAL A 6 -7.66 -4.25 5.20
N ASP A 7 -8.03 -4.83 6.35
CA ASP A 7 -7.25 -4.76 7.59
C ASP A 7 -7.40 -6.05 8.40
N LEU A 8 -6.39 -6.42 9.18
CA LEU A 8 -6.50 -7.54 10.12
C LEU A 8 -7.37 -7.21 11.34
N SER A 9 -7.46 -5.93 11.66
CA SER A 9 -8.19 -5.39 12.81
C SER A 9 -9.64 -5.13 12.44
N TYR A 10 -10.52 -5.23 13.43
CA TYR A 10 -11.88 -4.76 13.26
C TYR A 10 -11.89 -3.25 13.06
N VAL A 11 -12.68 -2.79 12.09
CA VAL A 11 -12.98 -1.38 11.84
C VAL A 11 -14.49 -1.24 11.91
N GLU A 12 -14.97 -0.24 12.65
CA GLU A 12 -16.39 0.11 12.65
C GLU A 12 -16.87 0.46 11.24
N GLU A 13 -18.16 0.29 10.99
CA GLU A 13 -18.72 0.60 9.67
C GLU A 13 -18.49 2.06 9.31
N ILE A 14 -17.87 2.28 8.14
CA ILE A 14 -17.62 3.61 7.60
C ILE A 14 -18.59 3.83 6.43
N PRO A 15 -19.53 4.78 6.52
CA PRO A 15 -20.47 5.05 5.44
C PRO A 15 -19.76 5.32 4.11
N GLY A 16 -20.10 4.52 3.09
CA GLY A 16 -19.52 4.63 1.76
C GLY A 16 -18.20 3.87 1.53
N ALA A 17 -17.69 3.15 2.54
CA ALA A 17 -16.57 2.23 2.39
C ALA A 17 -16.98 0.81 2.81
N HIS A 18 -16.54 -0.19 2.05
CA HIS A 18 -16.67 -1.58 2.42
C HIS A 18 -15.38 -2.05 3.09
N ILE A 19 -15.43 -2.63 4.27
CA ILE A 19 -14.23 -3.12 4.96
C ILE A 19 -14.29 -4.63 5.05
N ILE A 20 -13.23 -5.29 4.58
CA ILE A 20 -13.02 -6.72 4.78
C ILE A 20 -11.91 -6.93 5.80
N ARG A 21 -12.08 -7.92 6.67
CA ARG A 21 -11.15 -8.22 7.75
C ARG A 21 -10.27 -9.42 7.40
N GLU A 22 -9.26 -9.18 6.58
CA GLU A 22 -8.46 -10.23 5.95
C GLU A 22 -6.97 -9.91 6.00
N ASN A 23 -6.14 -10.94 5.86
CA ASN A 23 -4.71 -10.77 5.69
C ASN A 23 -4.40 -10.50 4.22
N ILE A 24 -3.71 -9.39 3.93
CA ILE A 24 -3.31 -9.03 2.56
C ILE A 24 -2.33 -10.05 1.90
N GLU A 25 -1.79 -10.98 2.68
CA GLU A 25 -0.93 -12.04 2.15
C GLU A 25 -1.73 -13.27 1.68
N ASP A 26 -3.03 -13.33 1.99
CA ASP A 26 -3.89 -14.42 1.58
C ASP A 26 -4.36 -14.24 0.12
N GLU A 27 -4.35 -15.32 -0.64
CA GLU A 27 -4.61 -15.30 -2.09
C GLU A 27 -6.05 -14.88 -2.44
N HIS A 28 -7.03 -15.18 -1.57
CA HIS A 28 -8.45 -14.88 -1.80
C HIS A 28 -8.78 -13.38 -1.74
N VAL A 29 -7.93 -12.56 -1.13
CA VAL A 29 -8.15 -11.11 -1.02
C VAL A 29 -8.29 -10.45 -2.40
N VAL A 30 -7.54 -10.92 -3.40
CA VAL A 30 -7.64 -10.42 -4.77
C VAL A 30 -9.03 -10.69 -5.35
N ASP A 31 -9.55 -11.89 -5.16
CA ASP A 31 -10.87 -12.29 -5.67
C ASP A 31 -12.00 -11.51 -5.01
N GLU A 32 -11.91 -11.27 -3.69
CA GLU A 32 -12.87 -10.44 -2.97
C GLU A 32 -12.88 -8.98 -3.46
N ILE A 33 -11.69 -8.39 -3.63
CA ILE A 33 -11.56 -7.03 -4.19
C ILE A 33 -12.20 -6.99 -5.58
N MET A 34 -11.83 -7.91 -6.46
CA MET A 34 -12.32 -7.94 -7.83
C MET A 34 -13.83 -8.18 -7.91
N SER A 35 -14.37 -9.05 -7.04
CA SER A 35 -15.81 -9.32 -6.93
C SER A 35 -16.58 -8.07 -6.49
N TYR A 36 -16.12 -7.37 -5.44
CA TYR A 36 -16.78 -6.17 -4.95
C TYR A 36 -16.83 -5.03 -5.97
N PHE A 37 -15.71 -4.79 -6.68
CA PHE A 37 -15.63 -3.73 -7.68
C PHE A 37 -16.23 -4.12 -9.03
N GLY A 38 -16.16 -5.40 -9.41
CA GLY A 38 -16.53 -5.91 -10.73
C GLY A 38 -15.57 -5.49 -11.86
N ARG A 39 -14.44 -4.87 -11.51
CA ARG A 39 -13.42 -4.33 -12.42
C ARG A 39 -12.16 -3.97 -11.65
N LYS A 40 -11.06 -3.79 -12.39
CA LYS A 40 -9.83 -3.19 -11.84
C LYS A 40 -10.08 -1.77 -11.30
N VAL A 41 -9.39 -1.44 -10.22
CA VAL A 41 -9.50 -0.17 -9.49
C VAL A 41 -8.63 0.93 -10.11
N ASN A 42 -8.97 2.18 -9.84
CA ASN A 42 -8.22 3.34 -10.35
C ASN A 42 -7.07 3.75 -9.44
N ALA A 43 -7.13 3.39 -8.15
CA ALA A 43 -6.13 3.75 -7.17
C ALA A 43 -5.97 2.67 -6.10
N VAL A 44 -4.74 2.50 -5.60
CA VAL A 44 -4.41 1.71 -4.41
C VAL A 44 -3.71 2.61 -3.40
N VAL A 45 -4.07 2.50 -2.12
CA VAL A 45 -3.40 3.22 -1.03
C VAL A 45 -2.96 2.20 0.00
N CYS A 46 -1.64 2.09 0.20
CA CYS A 46 -1.02 1.22 1.19
C CYS A 46 -0.52 2.08 2.36
N ASP A 47 -1.26 2.08 3.46
CA ASP A 47 -0.86 2.72 4.72
C ASP A 47 -0.45 1.70 5.79
N LEU A 48 0.14 0.58 5.36
CA LEU A 48 0.50 -0.52 6.24
C LEU A 48 1.73 -0.17 7.10
N SER A 49 1.62 -0.53 8.38
CA SER A 49 2.72 -0.48 9.35
C SER A 49 2.66 -1.74 10.22
N PRO A 50 3.81 -2.34 10.55
CA PRO A 50 3.84 -3.42 11.51
C PRO A 50 3.53 -2.87 12.91
N GLN A 51 3.19 -3.77 13.83
CA GLN A 51 3.25 -3.44 15.26
C GLN A 51 4.71 -3.15 15.63
N VAL A 52 4.99 -1.89 15.95
CA VAL A 52 6.35 -1.39 16.24
C VAL A 52 6.87 -2.06 17.49
N SER A 53 7.94 -2.84 17.35
CA SER A 53 8.60 -3.55 18.44
C SER A 53 9.61 -2.69 19.19
N GLY A 54 10.03 -1.57 18.58
CA GLY A 54 11.12 -0.71 19.08
C GLY A 54 12.49 -1.12 18.54
N ASN A 55 12.59 -2.25 17.84
CA ASN A 55 13.77 -2.59 17.05
C ASN A 55 13.60 -2.05 15.63
N TRP A 56 14.24 -0.90 15.35
CA TRP A 56 14.12 -0.20 14.08
C TRP A 56 14.41 -1.09 12.87
N THR A 57 15.46 -1.92 12.92
CA THR A 57 15.84 -2.79 11.79
C THR A 57 14.74 -3.80 11.49
N VAL A 58 14.18 -4.44 12.52
CA VAL A 58 13.09 -5.43 12.36
C VAL A 58 11.81 -4.75 11.88
N ASP A 59 11.45 -3.62 12.49
CA ASP A 59 10.23 -2.88 12.16
C ASP A 59 10.28 -2.35 10.72
N HIS A 60 11.43 -1.82 10.29
CA HIS A 60 11.67 -1.36 8.93
C HIS A 60 11.57 -2.52 7.92
N ALA A 61 12.25 -3.65 8.17
CA ALA A 61 12.21 -4.80 7.27
C ALA A 61 10.78 -5.37 7.11
N LYS A 62 10.02 -5.46 8.20
CA LYS A 62 8.61 -5.90 8.17
C LYS A 62 7.73 -4.94 7.37
N GLN A 63 7.91 -3.63 7.55
CA GLN A 63 7.15 -2.63 6.82
C GLN A 63 7.39 -2.69 5.30
N ILE A 64 8.65 -2.88 4.91
CA ILE A 64 9.02 -3.07 3.49
C ILE A 64 8.44 -4.38 2.94
N SER A 65 8.44 -5.48 3.72
CA SER A 65 7.80 -6.74 3.33
C SER A 65 6.30 -6.57 3.08
N LEU A 66 5.58 -5.87 3.96
CA LEU A 66 4.14 -5.59 3.78
C LEU A 66 3.88 -4.78 2.51
N ASN A 67 4.76 -3.82 2.19
CA ASN A 67 4.69 -3.07 0.94
C ASN A 67 4.87 -3.96 -0.29
N TYR A 68 5.79 -4.93 -0.25
CA TYR A 68 5.91 -5.94 -1.31
C TYR A 68 4.64 -6.80 -1.43
N SER A 69 4.06 -7.27 -0.32
CA SER A 69 2.79 -8.01 -0.33
C SER A 69 1.66 -7.18 -0.94
N CYS A 70 1.56 -5.89 -0.60
CA CYS A 70 0.60 -4.97 -1.22
C CYS A 70 0.82 -4.82 -2.73
N THR A 71 2.07 -4.76 -3.20
CA THR A 71 2.34 -4.68 -4.66
C THR A 71 1.87 -5.92 -5.42
N LYS A 72 1.87 -7.11 -4.79
CA LYS A 72 1.32 -8.34 -5.40
C LYS A 72 -0.19 -8.25 -5.62
N ILE A 73 -0.93 -7.72 -4.65
CA ILE A 73 -2.36 -7.43 -4.83
C ILE A 73 -2.55 -6.39 -5.93
N MET A 74 -1.81 -5.28 -5.84
CA MET A 74 -1.88 -4.15 -6.78
C MET A 74 -1.72 -4.59 -8.23
N ASP A 75 -0.78 -5.49 -8.54
CA ASP A 75 -0.56 -6.00 -9.89
C ASP A 75 -1.82 -6.64 -10.50
N ASN A 76 -2.63 -7.29 -9.68
CA ASN A 76 -3.86 -7.94 -10.11
C ASN A 76 -5.04 -6.97 -10.19
N VAL A 77 -5.13 -6.02 -9.26
CA VAL A 77 -6.34 -5.20 -9.08
C VAL A 77 -6.24 -3.81 -9.71
N LEU A 78 -5.05 -3.25 -9.92
CA LEU A 78 -4.88 -1.87 -10.41
C LEU A 78 -4.99 -1.80 -11.93
N THR A 79 -5.79 -0.86 -12.43
CA THR A 79 -5.98 -0.66 -13.87
C THR A 79 -4.77 0.03 -14.52
N HIS A 80 -4.60 -0.16 -15.84
CA HIS A 80 -3.58 0.55 -16.60
C HIS A 80 -3.79 2.07 -16.46
N LYS A 81 -2.70 2.82 -16.30
CA LYS A 81 -2.68 4.25 -15.92
C LYS A 81 -3.28 4.57 -14.54
N GLY A 82 -3.61 3.56 -13.74
CA GLY A 82 -3.99 3.73 -12.34
C GLY A 82 -2.83 4.26 -11.49
N ASN A 83 -3.14 4.69 -10.27
CA ASN A 83 -2.15 5.28 -9.37
C ASN A 83 -2.03 4.46 -8.09
N ALA A 84 -0.88 4.55 -7.41
CA ALA A 84 -0.71 3.96 -6.09
C ALA A 84 0.03 4.90 -5.16
N VAL A 85 -0.25 4.78 -3.86
CA VAL A 85 0.50 5.47 -2.80
C VAL A 85 0.93 4.44 -1.78
N PHE A 86 2.21 4.46 -1.41
CA PHE A 86 2.76 3.61 -0.37
C PHE A 86 3.35 4.47 0.75
N LYS A 87 2.93 4.24 2.00
CA LYS A 87 3.71 4.65 3.17
C LYS A 87 4.97 3.79 3.21
N VAL A 88 6.12 4.41 3.43
CA VAL A 88 7.42 3.74 3.47
C VAL A 88 8.21 4.27 4.65
N PHE A 89 8.76 3.38 5.46
CA PHE A 89 9.74 3.76 6.48
C PHE A 89 11.09 4.01 5.80
N ASP A 90 11.69 5.16 6.05
CA ASP A 90 12.97 5.56 5.46
C ASP A 90 14.12 4.82 6.13
N GLY A 91 14.74 3.90 5.40
CA GLY A 91 15.85 3.09 5.89
C GLY A 91 16.51 2.31 4.76
N GLU A 92 17.29 1.30 5.13
CA GLU A 92 18.21 0.58 4.25
C GLU A 92 17.56 0.05 2.95
N PHE A 93 16.37 -0.54 3.05
CA PHE A 93 15.64 -1.14 1.92
C PHE A 93 14.65 -0.19 1.22
N SER A 94 14.52 1.07 1.67
CA SER A 94 13.53 2.00 1.11
C SER A 94 13.83 2.32 -0.37
N MET A 95 15.11 2.52 -0.69
CA MET A 95 15.58 2.79 -2.05
C MET A 95 15.39 1.60 -2.98
N GLU A 96 15.65 0.39 -2.49
CA GLU A 96 15.41 -0.84 -3.26
C GLU A 96 13.92 -1.00 -3.61
N PHE A 97 13.04 -0.81 -2.62
CA PHE A 97 11.60 -0.84 -2.84
C PHE A 97 11.16 0.24 -3.84
N LYS A 98 11.72 1.45 -3.75
CA LYS A 98 11.46 2.54 -4.71
C LYS A 98 11.82 2.13 -6.13
N ASP A 99 13.00 1.55 -6.34
CA ASP A 99 13.45 1.12 -7.66
C ASP A 99 12.65 -0.06 -8.20
N TYR A 100 12.17 -0.94 -7.31
CA TYR A 100 11.21 -1.99 -7.65
C TYR A 100 9.90 -1.40 -8.19
N VAL A 101 9.23 -0.50 -7.44
CA VAL A 101 7.95 0.08 -7.89
C VAL A 101 8.11 1.02 -9.08
N LYS A 102 9.26 1.71 -9.23
CA LYS A 102 9.54 2.60 -10.36
C LYS A 102 9.46 1.88 -11.71
N LYS A 103 9.74 0.57 -11.76
CA LYS A 103 9.64 -0.24 -12.99
C LYS A 103 8.19 -0.49 -13.43
N LYS A 104 7.21 -0.29 -12.53
CA LYS A 104 5.79 -0.57 -12.74
C LYS A 104 4.95 0.69 -13.01
N PHE A 105 5.53 1.88 -12.90
CA PHE A 105 4.82 3.15 -13.02
C PHE A 105 5.56 4.13 -13.92
N SER A 106 4.79 4.96 -14.62
CA SER A 106 5.33 5.99 -15.51
C SER A 106 6.11 7.07 -14.74
N ARG A 107 5.68 7.37 -13.51
CA ARG A 107 6.30 8.39 -12.67
C ARG A 107 6.18 8.01 -11.20
N ILE A 108 7.22 8.31 -10.44
CA ILE A 108 7.21 8.22 -8.97
C ILE A 108 7.68 9.54 -8.36
N SER A 109 7.03 9.97 -7.30
CA SER A 109 7.44 11.09 -6.46
C SER A 109 7.52 10.64 -5.01
N VAL A 110 8.60 11.02 -4.33
CA VAL A 110 8.78 10.75 -2.90
C VAL A 110 8.44 12.03 -2.15
N THR A 111 7.52 11.96 -1.21
CA THR A 111 7.10 13.10 -0.41
C THR A 111 7.13 12.77 1.07
N LYS A 112 7.58 13.72 1.89
CA LYS A 112 7.42 13.69 3.33
C LYS A 112 6.28 14.65 3.67
N PRO A 113 5.10 14.17 4.12
CA PRO A 113 3.99 15.06 4.40
C PRO A 113 4.33 15.99 5.57
N LYS A 114 3.90 17.25 5.47
CA LYS A 114 4.10 18.26 6.53
C LYS A 114 3.47 17.84 7.87
N ALA A 115 2.50 16.92 7.83
CA ALA A 115 1.82 16.36 8.99
C ALA A 115 2.61 15.24 9.69
N SER A 116 3.70 14.71 9.11
CA SER A 116 4.51 13.71 9.81
C SER A 116 5.28 14.39 10.95
N ARG A 117 5.28 13.74 12.12
CA ARG A 117 6.05 14.22 13.27
C ARG A 117 7.52 14.33 12.84
N LYS A 118 8.24 15.38 13.26
CA LYS A 118 9.67 15.58 12.90
C LYS A 118 10.56 14.36 13.16
N GLN A 119 10.16 13.52 14.12
CA GLN A 119 10.84 12.30 14.54
C GLN A 119 10.41 11.04 13.78
N SER A 120 9.37 11.12 12.95
CA SER A 120 8.92 10.01 12.11
C SER A 120 9.81 9.90 10.87
N SER A 121 10.30 8.70 10.62
CA SER A 121 11.05 8.31 9.42
C SER A 121 10.13 7.98 8.24
N GLU A 122 8.86 8.42 8.25
CA GLU A 122 7.91 8.08 7.19
C GLU A 122 8.05 8.95 5.94
N LEU A 123 8.07 8.28 4.79
CA LEU A 123 7.97 8.81 3.44
C LEU A 123 6.72 8.24 2.77
N TYR A 124 6.24 8.94 1.74
CA TYR A 124 5.17 8.46 0.88
C TYR A 124 5.68 8.40 -0.55
N TYR A 125 5.56 7.23 -1.16
CA TYR A 125 5.87 7.02 -2.57
C TYR A 125 4.58 7.15 -3.36
N VAL A 126 4.46 8.25 -4.09
CA VAL A 126 3.33 8.56 -4.96
C VAL A 126 3.67 8.07 -6.36
N CYS A 127 3.03 6.98 -6.75
CA CYS A 127 3.25 6.26 -8.01
C CYS A 127 2.12 6.58 -8.99
N LEU A 128 2.45 7.12 -10.16
CA LEU A 128 1.49 7.62 -11.13
C LEU A 128 1.62 6.86 -12.47
N GLY A 129 0.47 6.49 -13.01
CA GLY A 129 0.37 5.89 -14.33
C GLY A 129 0.96 4.48 -14.39
N PHE A 130 0.28 3.52 -13.77
CA PHE A 130 0.64 2.10 -13.76
C PHE A 130 0.82 1.58 -15.19
N THR A 131 1.98 0.98 -15.46
CA THR A 131 2.37 0.44 -16.78
C THR A 131 2.38 -1.08 -16.82
N GLY A 132 2.21 -1.73 -15.67
CA GLY A 132 2.06 -3.18 -15.53
C GLY A 132 0.67 -3.68 -15.91
#